data_AF-A0A1J5E971-F1
#
_entry.id   AF-A0A1J5E971-F1
#
_cell.length_a   1.000
_cell.length_b   1.000
_cell.length_c   1.000
_cell.angle_alpha   90.00
_cell.angle_beta   90.00
_cell.angle_gamma   90.00
#
_symmetry.space_group_name_H-M   'P 1'
#
loop_
_entity.id
_entity.type
_entity.pdbx_description
1 polymer ?
#
loop_
_entity_poly.entity_id
_entity_poly.type
_entity_poly.pdbx_seq_one_letter_code
_entity_poly.pdbx_strand_id
1 'polypeptide(L)'
;MLVYGNTLLIVMLGALFAGCVLFWLLPAELGESFGDIMATAQEIRRVLVWRLATLYAITALLIVLGIALIHLFYSHRIAGPVYRLGKEAARIAQGNLLGHISFRRKDNLTDMAEVLNDLVARYQGRINNVKGCLSVIDTQARTLSDLLQHGKTGDDLKQTAATITENVDKIERTLSGMRT
;
A
#
# COMPACT_ATOMS: atom_id res chain seq x y z
N MET A 1 -2.46 11.14 5.45
CA MET A 1 -2.80 12.37 6.22
C MET A 1 -2.63 12.24 7.72
N LEU A 2 -3.08 11.15 8.38
CA LEU A 2 -3.03 11.02 9.85
C LEU A 2 -1.62 11.15 10.47
N VAL A 3 -0.56 10.66 9.83
CA VAL A 3 0.82 10.79 10.36
C VAL A 3 1.32 12.23 10.34
N TYR A 4 1.05 12.94 9.25
CA TYR A 4 1.39 14.35 9.12
C TYR A 4 0.61 15.21 10.14
N GLY A 5 -0.65 14.87 10.40
CA GLY A 5 -1.42 15.49 11.48
C GLY A 5 -0.82 15.24 12.87
N ASN A 6 -0.50 13.99 13.20
CA ASN A 6 0.07 13.64 14.50
C ASN A 6 1.47 14.23 14.74
N THR A 7 2.31 14.29 13.70
CA THR A 7 3.64 14.92 13.79
C THR A 7 3.53 16.43 14.00
N LEU A 8 2.63 17.10 13.28
CA LEU A 8 2.37 18.54 13.47
C LEU A 8 1.84 18.85 14.88
N LEU A 9 0.99 17.97 15.44
CA LEU A 9 0.44 18.11 16.78
C LEU A 9 1.54 17.99 17.86
N ILE A 10 2.49 17.07 17.70
CA ILE A 10 3.63 16.93 18.64
C ILE A 10 4.58 18.12 18.56
N VAL A 11 4.84 18.62 17.35
CA VAL A 11 5.65 19.84 17.19
C VAL A 11 4.96 21.04 17.85
N MET A 12 3.65 21.20 17.65
CA MET A 12 2.83 22.22 18.31
C MET A 12 2.85 22.10 19.84
N LEU A 13 2.62 20.89 20.38
CA LEU A 13 2.63 20.64 21.83
C LEU A 13 4.03 20.84 22.42
N GLY A 14 5.08 20.43 21.72
CA GLY A 14 6.47 20.65 22.15
C GLY A 14 6.83 22.12 22.19
N ALA A 15 6.41 22.90 21.18
CA ALA A 15 6.60 24.35 21.13
C ALA A 15 5.79 25.07 22.22
N LEU A 16 4.54 24.66 22.45
CA LEU A 16 3.69 25.20 23.52
C LEU A 16 4.28 24.89 24.90
N PHE A 17 4.73 23.66 25.13
CA PHE A 17 5.38 23.26 26.37
C PHE A 17 6.66 24.06 26.61
N ALA A 18 7.51 24.23 25.59
CA ALA A 18 8.70 25.08 25.67
C ALA A 18 8.35 26.52 26.06
N GLY A 19 7.31 27.09 25.43
CA GLY A 19 6.82 28.44 25.73
C GLY A 19 6.25 28.57 27.15
N CYS A 20 5.48 27.59 27.62
CA CYS A 20 4.93 27.57 28.98
C CYS A 20 6.03 27.45 30.03
N VAL A 21 7.00 26.54 29.84
CA VAL A 21 8.14 26.40 30.75
C VAL A 21 8.98 27.67 30.76
N LEU A 22 9.20 28.29 29.59
CA LEU A 22 9.89 29.57 29.50
C LEU A 22 9.16 30.67 30.28
N PHE A 23 7.86 30.82 30.07
CA PHE A 23 7.03 31.81 30.77
C PHE A 23 7.05 31.60 32.28
N TRP A 24 6.97 30.34 32.74
CA TRP A 24 7.00 30.01 34.17
C TRP A 24 8.37 30.20 34.80
N LEU A 25 9.45 29.98 34.03
CA LEU A 25 10.83 30.14 34.49
C LEU A 25 11.31 31.60 34.38
N LEU A 26 10.61 32.46 33.63
CA LEU A 26 10.90 33.88 33.53
C LEU A 26 10.42 34.55 34.84
N PRO A 27 11.33 34.96 35.74
CA PRO A 27 10.91 35.61 36.98
C PRO A 27 10.17 36.90 36.63
N ALA A 28 8.96 37.06 37.17
CA ALA A 28 8.11 38.24 36.97
C ALA A 28 8.62 39.50 37.71
N GLU A 29 9.79 39.44 38.34
CA GLU A 29 10.43 40.57 39.02
C GLU A 29 11.36 41.30 38.05
N LEU A 30 10.76 42.14 37.21
CA LEU A 30 11.49 43.26 36.60
C LEU A 30 11.71 44.28 37.74
N GLY A 31 12.90 44.21 38.36
CA GLY A 31 13.24 44.87 39.63
C GLY A 31 12.82 46.33 39.74
N GLU A 32 12.33 46.71 40.93
CA GLU A 32 11.79 48.04 41.25
C GLU A 32 12.84 49.17 41.30
N SER A 33 14.13 48.92 41.03
CA SER A 33 15.17 49.95 41.14
C SER A 33 16.21 49.90 40.02
N PHE A 34 16.43 51.06 39.39
CA PHE A 34 17.38 51.28 38.29
C PHE A 34 18.85 51.00 38.63
N GLY A 35 19.22 50.95 39.92
CA GLY A 35 20.60 50.76 40.39
C GLY A 35 21.11 49.31 40.30
N ASP A 36 20.25 48.32 40.52
CA ASP A 36 20.60 46.90 40.39
C ASP A 36 20.66 46.44 38.92
N ILE A 37 20.12 47.23 37.99
CA ILE A 37 19.99 46.84 36.58
C ILE A 37 21.36 46.69 35.91
N MET A 38 22.39 47.50 36.23
CA MET A 38 23.68 47.45 35.52
C MET A 38 24.61 46.32 35.98
N ALA A 39 24.70 46.04 37.29
CA ALA A 39 25.52 44.94 37.80
C ALA A 39 24.86 43.57 37.55
N THR A 40 23.52 43.52 37.59
CA THR A 40 22.76 42.28 37.38
C THR A 40 22.55 42.00 35.89
N ALA A 41 22.59 42.99 34.98
CA ALA A 41 22.37 42.78 33.55
C ALA A 41 23.34 41.80 32.88
N GLN A 42 24.63 41.82 33.22
CA GLN A 42 25.61 40.90 32.61
C GLN A 42 25.49 39.46 33.15
N GLU A 43 25.26 39.30 34.45
CA GLU A 43 25.00 38.02 35.10
C GLU A 43 23.67 37.40 34.62
N ILE A 44 22.60 38.21 34.55
CA ILE A 44 21.29 37.81 34.01
C ILE A 44 21.45 37.33 32.57
N ARG A 45 22.18 38.07 31.72
CA ARG A 45 22.35 37.68 30.32
C ARG A 45 23.03 36.30 30.21
N ARG A 46 24.09 36.03 30.97
CA ARG A 46 24.79 34.74 30.90
C ARG A 46 23.94 33.59 31.43
N VAL A 47 23.28 33.77 32.57
CA VAL A 47 22.39 32.74 33.17
C VAL A 47 21.17 32.49 32.29
N LEU A 48 20.61 33.55 31.69
CA LEU A 48 19.46 33.46 30.79
C LEU A 48 19.82 32.74 29.49
N VAL A 49 20.96 33.07 28.87
CA VAL A 49 21.42 32.39 27.64
C VAL A 49 21.67 30.91 27.89
N TRP A 50 22.33 30.55 28.99
CA TRP A 50 22.51 29.14 29.34
C TRP A 50 21.18 28.45 29.64
N ARG A 51 20.29 29.02 30.46
CA ARG A 51 18.97 28.43 30.74
C ARG A 51 18.13 28.25 29.47
N LEU A 52 18.10 29.25 28.59
CA LEU A 52 17.42 29.19 27.29
C LEU A 52 18.03 28.10 26.41
N ALA A 53 19.36 28.01 26.34
CA ALA A 53 20.05 27.00 25.56
C ALA A 53 19.74 25.59 26.07
N THR A 54 19.76 25.35 27.40
CA THR A 54 19.44 24.04 27.96
C THR A 54 17.97 23.68 27.73
N LEU A 55 17.05 24.62 27.92
CA LEU A 55 15.62 24.42 27.66
C LEU A 55 15.36 24.07 26.19
N TYR A 56 15.95 24.84 25.27
CA TYR A 56 15.83 24.61 23.84
C TYR A 56 16.45 23.27 23.43
N ALA A 57 17.62 22.92 23.96
CA ALA A 57 18.26 21.64 23.69
C ALA A 57 17.40 20.45 24.16
N ILE A 58 16.82 20.53 25.36
CA ILE A 58 15.94 19.48 25.90
C ILE A 58 14.67 19.35 25.05
N THR A 59 14.02 20.47 24.72
CA THR A 59 12.79 20.45 23.92
C THR A 59 13.02 19.99 22.48
N ALA A 60 14.11 20.43 21.85
CA ALA A 60 14.53 19.95 20.54
C ALA A 60 14.80 18.43 20.56
N LEU A 61 15.52 17.93 21.59
CA LEU A 61 15.79 16.51 21.75
C LEU A 61 14.49 15.69 21.87
N LEU A 62 13.53 16.14 22.69
CA LEU A 62 12.24 15.48 22.86
C LEU A 62 11.42 15.45 21.57
N ILE A 63 11.41 16.55 20.82
CA ILE A 63 10.73 16.63 19.52
C ILE A 63 11.36 15.66 18.52
N VAL A 64 12.69 15.67 18.39
CA VAL A 64 13.41 14.77 17.47
C VAL A 64 13.14 13.31 17.84
N LEU A 65 13.21 12.96 19.13
CA LEU A 65 12.94 11.60 19.60
C LEU A 65 11.48 11.20 19.30
N GLY A 66 10.52 12.08 19.56
CA GLY A 66 9.10 11.83 19.30
C GLY A 66 8.81 11.61 17.80
N ILE A 67 9.40 12.45 16.94
CA ILE A 67 9.29 12.31 15.48
C ILE A 67 9.91 10.98 15.03
N ALA A 68 11.12 10.67 15.51
CA ALA A 68 11.84 9.44 15.15
C ALA A 68 11.04 8.19 15.53
N LEU A 69 10.49 8.15 16.74
CA LEU A 69 9.67 7.03 17.22
C LEU A 69 8.43 6.84 16.34
N ILE A 70 7.68 7.90 16.05
CA ILE A 70 6.48 7.80 15.20
C ILE A 70 6.80 7.29 13.82
N HIS A 71 7.87 7.79 13.20
CA HIS A 71 8.27 7.34 11.87
C HIS A 71 8.72 5.88 11.88
N LEU A 72 9.46 5.46 12.90
CA LEU A 72 9.89 4.08 13.07
C LEU A 72 8.68 3.14 13.20
N PHE A 73 7.72 3.47 14.06
CA PHE A 73 6.50 2.69 14.24
C PHE A 73 5.63 2.65 12.98
N TYR A 74 5.51 3.78 12.28
CA TYR A 74 4.71 3.85 11.07
C TYR A 74 5.33 3.06 9.91
N SER A 75 6.66 3.12 9.77
CA SER A 75 7.42 2.31 8.80
C SER A 75 7.16 0.81 9.01
N HIS A 76 7.22 0.34 10.26
CA HIS A 76 6.92 -1.05 10.59
C HIS A 76 5.47 -1.45 10.29
N ARG A 77 4.51 -0.55 10.48
CA ARG A 77 3.10 -0.82 10.20
C ARG A 77 2.82 -1.01 8.71
N ILE A 78 3.60 -0.39 7.82
CA ILE A 78 3.44 -0.51 6.36
C ILE A 78 4.23 -1.71 5.81
N ALA A 79 5.44 -1.95 6.33
CA ALA A 79 6.34 -2.98 5.80
C ALA A 79 5.69 -4.38 5.77
N GLY A 80 4.96 -4.76 6.81
CA GLY A 80 4.30 -6.07 6.89
C GLY A 80 3.25 -6.30 5.79
N PRO A 81 2.22 -5.43 5.68
CA PRO A 81 1.23 -5.49 4.61
C PRO A 81 1.83 -5.43 3.20
N VAL A 82 2.84 -4.59 2.95
CA VAL A 82 3.54 -4.51 1.66
C VAL A 82 4.29 -5.80 1.33
N TYR A 83 4.98 -6.38 2.31
CA TYR A 83 5.65 -7.68 2.11
C TYR A 83 4.66 -8.79 1.78
N ARG A 84 3.51 -8.83 2.46
CA ARG A 84 2.43 -9.77 2.15
C ARG A 84 1.90 -9.55 0.74
N LEU A 85 1.61 -8.31 0.33
CA LEU A 85 1.21 -7.97 -1.05
C LEU A 85 2.19 -8.54 -2.08
N GLY A 86 3.49 -8.30 -1.90
CA GLY A 86 4.52 -8.81 -2.79
C GLY A 86 4.53 -10.33 -2.88
N LYS A 87 4.32 -11.02 -1.75
CA LYS A 87 4.22 -12.49 -1.71
C LYS A 87 2.97 -13.01 -2.42
N GLU A 88 1.82 -12.35 -2.29
CA GLU A 88 0.61 -12.71 -3.04
C GLU A 88 0.79 -12.48 -4.54
N ALA A 89 1.35 -11.34 -4.93
CA ALA A 89 1.65 -11.03 -6.33
C ALA A 89 2.62 -12.06 -6.94
N ALA A 90 3.64 -12.48 -6.19
CA ALA A 90 4.56 -13.54 -6.64
C ALA A 90 3.84 -14.90 -6.83
N ARG A 91 2.88 -15.24 -5.96
CA ARG A 91 2.05 -16.45 -6.14
C ARG A 91 1.18 -16.37 -7.39
N ILE A 92 0.56 -15.21 -7.63
CA ILE A 92 -0.23 -14.97 -8.85
C ILE A 92 0.65 -15.07 -10.09
N ALA A 93 1.86 -14.51 -10.05
CA ALA A 93 2.83 -14.59 -11.15
C ALA A 93 3.27 -16.03 -11.47
N GLN A 94 3.26 -16.93 -10.49
CA GLN A 94 3.51 -18.36 -10.69
C GLN A 94 2.29 -19.12 -11.24
N GLY A 95 1.18 -18.44 -11.54
CA GLY A 95 -0.05 -19.03 -12.05
C GLY A 95 -0.99 -19.56 -10.95
N ASN A 96 -0.66 -19.35 -9.67
CA ASN A 96 -1.57 -19.68 -8.58
C ASN A 96 -2.62 -18.58 -8.42
N LEU A 97 -3.74 -18.77 -9.12
CA LEU A 97 -4.91 -17.90 -9.06
C LEU A 97 -5.91 -18.33 -7.98
N LEU A 98 -5.58 -19.28 -7.10
CA LEU A 98 -6.48 -19.78 -6.08
C LEU A 98 -6.28 -18.96 -4.79
N GLY A 99 -7.18 -18.01 -4.53
CA GLY A 99 -7.19 -17.26 -3.28
C GLY A 99 -7.93 -15.93 -3.36
N HIS A 100 -8.19 -15.35 -2.18
CA HIS A 100 -8.68 -13.98 -2.03
C HIS A 100 -7.72 -13.23 -1.12
N ILE A 101 -7.14 -12.15 -1.63
CA ILE A 101 -6.19 -11.32 -0.89
C ILE A 101 -6.99 -10.37 -0.02
N SER A 102 -6.87 -10.49 1.29
CA SER A 102 -7.43 -9.50 2.22
C SER A 102 -6.43 -9.08 3.29
N PHE A 103 -6.52 -7.80 3.65
CA PHE A 103 -5.78 -7.19 4.74
C PHE A 103 -6.69 -6.91 5.93
N ARG A 104 -6.09 -6.68 7.10
CA ARG A 104 -6.88 -6.34 8.29
C ARG A 104 -7.44 -4.92 8.11
N ARG A 105 -8.59 -4.63 8.72
CA ARG A 105 -9.25 -3.29 8.70
C ARG A 105 -8.33 -2.09 9.00
N LYS A 106 -7.20 -2.32 9.68
CA LYS A 106 -6.23 -1.28 10.07
C LYS A 106 -5.14 -1.04 9.02
N ASP A 107 -5.09 -1.79 7.93
CA ASP A 107 -4.08 -1.65 6.89
C ASP A 107 -4.60 -0.69 5.81
N ASN A 108 -3.82 0.33 5.44
CA ASN A 108 -4.20 1.32 4.42
C ASN A 108 -4.04 0.79 2.98
N LEU A 109 -3.92 -0.52 2.79
CA LEU A 109 -3.59 -1.16 1.50
C LEU A 109 -4.73 -2.02 0.95
N THR A 110 -5.93 -1.89 1.51
CA THR A 110 -7.12 -2.64 1.07
C THR A 110 -7.40 -2.41 -0.41
N ASP A 111 -7.26 -1.17 -0.89
CA ASP A 111 -7.48 -0.81 -2.31
C ASP A 111 -6.52 -1.59 -3.25
N MET A 112 -5.26 -1.80 -2.83
CA MET A 112 -4.32 -2.61 -3.62
C MET A 112 -4.70 -4.10 -3.63
N ALA A 113 -5.25 -4.59 -2.52
CA ALA A 113 -5.77 -5.96 -2.44
C ALA A 113 -6.92 -6.16 -3.42
N GLU A 114 -7.84 -5.19 -3.48
CA GLU A 114 -8.99 -5.21 -4.37
C GLU A 114 -8.57 -5.24 -5.84
N VAL A 115 -7.60 -4.40 -6.21
CA VAL A 115 -7.02 -4.41 -7.57
C VAL A 115 -6.40 -5.76 -7.93
N LEU A 116 -5.64 -6.38 -7.01
CA LEU A 116 -5.07 -7.72 -7.23
C LEU A 116 -6.14 -8.80 -7.33
N ASN A 117 -7.20 -8.71 -6.54
CA ASN A 117 -8.32 -9.65 -6.61
C ASN A 117 -9.09 -9.53 -7.93
N ASP A 118 -9.33 -8.30 -8.40
CA ASP A 118 -9.97 -8.07 -9.71
C ASP A 118 -9.09 -8.64 -10.84
N LEU A 119 -7.77 -8.44 -10.74
CA LEU A 119 -6.82 -9.08 -11.66
C LEU A 119 -6.98 -10.60 -11.65
N VAL A 120 -6.93 -11.24 -10.48
CA VAL A 120 -7.08 -12.71 -10.36
C VAL A 120 -8.41 -13.17 -10.97
N ALA A 121 -9.51 -12.50 -10.66
CA ALA A 121 -10.84 -12.86 -11.17
C ALA A 121 -10.91 -12.80 -12.71
N ARG A 122 -10.33 -11.75 -13.32
CA ARG A 122 -10.26 -11.60 -14.78
C ARG A 122 -9.43 -12.71 -15.42
N TYR A 123 -8.29 -13.06 -14.83
CA TYR A 123 -7.44 -14.15 -15.34
C TYR A 123 -8.13 -15.51 -15.21
N GLN A 124 -8.78 -15.79 -14.08
CA GLN A 124 -9.57 -17.01 -13.90
C GLN A 124 -10.69 -17.12 -14.94
N GLY A 125 -11.45 -16.05 -15.17
CA GLY A 125 -12.51 -16.01 -16.18
C GLY A 125 -11.99 -16.31 -17.59
N ARG A 126 -10.86 -15.70 -17.97
CA ARG A 126 -10.20 -15.97 -19.26
C ARG A 126 -9.74 -17.42 -19.39
N ILE A 127 -9.09 -17.99 -18.37
CA ILE A 127 -8.64 -19.38 -18.38
C ILE A 127 -9.83 -20.34 -18.47
N ASN A 128 -10.91 -20.07 -17.75
CA ASN A 128 -12.12 -20.88 -17.81
C ASN A 128 -12.79 -20.84 -19.19
N ASN A 129 -12.81 -19.69 -19.86
CA ASN A 129 -13.29 -19.59 -21.24
C ASN A 129 -12.46 -20.44 -22.21
N VAL A 130 -11.12 -20.40 -22.09
CA VAL A 130 -10.22 -21.22 -22.93
C VAL A 130 -10.44 -22.70 -22.65
N LYS A 131 -10.52 -23.12 -21.37
CA LYS A 131 -10.84 -24.50 -20.99
C LYS A 131 -12.20 -24.96 -21.54
N GLY A 132 -13.20 -24.08 -21.50
CA GLY A 132 -14.52 -24.34 -22.07
C GLY A 132 -14.46 -24.59 -23.57
N CYS A 133 -13.79 -23.73 -24.33
CA CYS A 133 -13.61 -23.91 -25.78
C CYS A 133 -12.84 -25.21 -26.11
N LEU A 134 -11.78 -25.53 -25.34
CA LEU A 134 -11.03 -26.78 -25.52
C LEU A 134 -11.89 -28.03 -25.29
N SER A 135 -12.76 -28.02 -24.27
CA SER A 135 -13.68 -29.13 -24.01
C SER A 135 -14.69 -29.34 -25.15
N VAL A 136 -15.20 -28.25 -25.71
CA VAL A 136 -16.09 -28.29 -26.88
C VAL A 136 -15.35 -28.84 -28.10
N ILE A 137 -14.12 -28.40 -28.34
CA ILE A 137 -13.28 -28.91 -29.45
C ILE A 137 -12.99 -30.41 -29.27
N ASP A 138 -12.65 -30.88 -28.06
CA ASP A 138 -12.40 -32.32 -27.80
C ASP A 138 -13.65 -33.16 -28.10
N THR A 139 -14.82 -32.67 -27.66
CA THR A 139 -16.11 -33.34 -27.92
C THR A 139 -16.39 -33.41 -29.43
N GLN A 140 -16.22 -32.29 -30.14
CA GLN A 140 -16.43 -32.22 -31.58
C GLN A 140 -15.45 -33.09 -32.37
N ALA A 141 -14.18 -33.16 -31.95
CA ALA A 141 -13.18 -34.03 -32.56
C ALA A 141 -13.50 -35.52 -32.40
N ARG A 142 -14.04 -35.91 -31.24
CA ARG A 142 -14.55 -37.27 -31.01
C ARG A 142 -15.75 -37.59 -31.90
N THR A 143 -16.72 -36.67 -31.99
CA THR A 143 -17.89 -36.83 -32.88
C THR A 143 -17.47 -36.93 -34.34
N LEU A 144 -16.52 -36.10 -34.80
CA LEU A 144 -15.96 -36.17 -36.14
C LEU A 144 -15.32 -37.53 -36.41
N SER A 145 -14.53 -38.04 -35.46
CA SER A 145 -13.87 -39.34 -35.58
C SER A 145 -14.88 -40.49 -35.67
N ASP A 146 -15.97 -40.42 -34.90
CA ASP A 146 -17.06 -41.40 -34.93
C ASP A 146 -17.82 -41.36 -36.27
N LEU A 147 -18.12 -40.17 -36.80
CA LEU A 147 -18.78 -39.97 -38.09
C LEU A 147 -17.94 -40.49 -39.27
N LEU A 148 -16.61 -40.34 -39.20
CA LEU A 148 -15.68 -40.89 -40.19
C LEU A 148 -15.66 -42.43 -40.19
N GLN A 149 -15.72 -43.06 -39.01
CA GLN A 149 -15.74 -44.53 -38.89
C GLN A 149 -17.04 -45.15 -39.41
N HIS A 150 -18.16 -44.43 -39.31
CA HIS A 150 -19.48 -44.91 -39.75
C HIS A 150 -19.84 -44.51 -41.19
N GLY A 151 -18.89 -43.96 -41.97
CA GLY A 151 -19.06 -43.70 -43.40
C GLY A 151 -20.07 -42.59 -43.75
N LYS A 152 -20.29 -41.62 -42.85
CA LYS A 152 -21.27 -40.54 -43.04
C LYS A 152 -20.76 -39.36 -43.89
N THR A 153 -21.72 -38.68 -44.50
CA THR A 153 -21.67 -37.65 -45.54
C THR A 153 -20.75 -36.45 -45.25
N GLY A 154 -20.10 -35.94 -46.31
CA GLY A 154 -19.13 -34.84 -46.27
C GLY A 154 -19.63 -33.48 -45.77
N ASP A 155 -20.95 -33.24 -45.70
CA ASP A 155 -21.50 -31.98 -45.19
C ASP A 155 -21.46 -31.90 -43.65
N ASP A 156 -21.79 -32.97 -42.94
CA ASP A 156 -21.70 -33.03 -41.47
C ASP A 156 -20.24 -32.90 -40.99
N LEU A 157 -19.32 -33.48 -41.77
CA LEU A 157 -17.87 -33.37 -41.56
C LEU A 157 -17.37 -31.94 -41.76
N LYS A 158 -17.81 -31.27 -42.84
CA LYS A 158 -17.47 -29.86 -43.10
C LYS A 158 -18.04 -28.94 -42.02
N GLN A 159 -19.28 -29.18 -41.57
CA GLN A 159 -19.91 -28.38 -40.53
C GLN A 159 -19.18 -28.52 -39.19
N THR A 160 -18.82 -29.74 -38.80
CA THR A 160 -18.08 -29.99 -37.56
C THR A 160 -16.68 -29.35 -37.63
N ALA A 161 -15.98 -29.50 -38.76
CA ALA A 161 -14.68 -28.87 -38.99
C ALA A 161 -14.76 -27.33 -38.91
N ALA A 162 -15.77 -26.71 -39.54
CA ALA A 162 -16.00 -25.27 -39.47
C ALA A 162 -16.22 -24.76 -38.04
N THR A 163 -16.95 -25.54 -37.23
CA THR A 163 -17.23 -25.18 -35.82
C THR A 163 -15.97 -25.28 -34.95
N ILE A 164 -15.09 -26.25 -35.22
CA ILE A 164 -13.78 -26.34 -34.56
C ILE A 164 -12.93 -25.12 -34.93
N THR A 165 -12.87 -24.74 -36.20
CA THR A 165 -12.14 -23.54 -36.66
C THR A 165 -12.64 -22.28 -35.96
N GLU A 166 -13.97 -22.10 -35.83
CA GLU A 166 -14.54 -20.96 -35.12
C GLU A 166 -14.14 -20.92 -33.63
N ASN A 167 -14.12 -22.07 -32.95
CA ASN A 167 -13.71 -22.13 -31.55
C ASN A 167 -12.21 -21.89 -31.37
N VAL A 168 -11.38 -22.30 -32.33
CA VAL A 168 -9.95 -21.96 -32.37
C VAL A 168 -9.76 -20.45 -32.53
N ASP A 169 -10.49 -19.80 -33.44
CA ASP A 169 -10.46 -18.33 -33.59
C ASP A 169 -10.89 -17.60 -32.30
N LYS A 170 -11.89 -18.13 -31.57
CA LYS A 170 -12.30 -17.57 -30.27
C LYS A 170 -11.19 -17.69 -29.22
N ILE A 171 -10.47 -18.82 -29.18
CA ILE A 171 -9.31 -19.00 -28.30
C ILE A 171 -8.22 -18.01 -28.70
N GLU A 172 -7.93 -17.88 -29.99
CA GLU A 172 -6.93 -16.95 -30.51
C GLU A 172 -7.25 -15.52 -30.07
N ARG A 173 -8.48 -15.03 -30.32
CA ARG A 173 -8.91 -13.68 -29.88
C ARG A 173 -8.77 -13.49 -28.37
N THR A 174 -9.08 -14.51 -27.58
CA THR A 174 -8.96 -14.46 -26.11
C THR A 174 -7.48 -14.34 -25.70
N LEU A 175 -6.59 -15.06 -26.37
CA LEU A 175 -5.14 -15.02 -26.17
C LEU A 175 -4.51 -13.73 -26.70
N SER A 176 -4.91 -13.21 -27.87
CA SER A 176 -4.44 -11.93 -28.40
C SER A 176 -4.82 -10.76 -27.48
N GLY A 177 -5.96 -10.89 -26.79
CA GLY A 177 -6.38 -9.95 -25.75
C GLY A 177 -5.53 -10.03 -24.48
N MET A 178 -4.69 -11.06 -24.29
CA MET A 178 -3.64 -11.13 -23.27
C MET A 178 -2.38 -10.51 -23.88
N ARG A 179 -2.23 -9.19 -23.78
CA ARG A 179 -0.99 -8.51 -24.19
C ARG A 179 0.20 -9.15 -23.45
N THR A 180 1.06 -9.85 -24.18
CA THR A 180 2.43 -10.20 -23.78
C THR A 180 3.39 -9.09 -24.15
#